data_AF-A0AAD3SJY3-F1
#
_entry.id   AF-A0AAD3SJY3-F1
#
_cell.length_a   1.000
_cell.length_b   1.000
_cell.length_c   1.000
_cell.angle_alpha   90.00
_cell.angle_beta   90.00
_cell.angle_gamma   90.00
#
_symmetry.space_group_name_H-M   'P 1'
#
loop_
_entity.id
_entity.type
_entity.pdbx_description
1 polymer ?
#
loop_
_entity_poly.entity_id
_entity_poly.type
_entity_poly.pdbx_seq_one_letter_code
_entity_poly.pdbx_strand_id
1 'polypeptide(L)'
;MEVEVPSHFLCPISLQLMRDPVTLSTGITYDRESIETWLFSRKNTACPVTKQALSATDHHHLTPNHNLRRLIQSWCVLNASYGIERIPTPKPPVEAADVVKLINDARKYPNTQQKCLKRLKSIAASSERNRKHIGAAGAVVEFLAPIIMKGDDWRNVTEALFILHQLEASNSELKALINQNDEFVNSLLHVLRCGHAESRAFAVILLRNMYSVADPNQLTSAKLELFAEVVKLLRDQISHPASKAALKLLIELNPWGRNRIKAVMAGAVTVLVELLLETRERQSCELILNALDHLCRCAEGRAELLLHGGGLAIVSKKILRVSNAASDRGVRILGSVAKYSANSRVLGEMMEVGVVTKLCLVLQVDCSLKTKERAKEILRLHSRAWKNSPCIPAHLLYSYQS
;
A
#
# COMPACT_ATOMS: atom_id res chain seq x y z
N MET A 1 -29.29 -32.71 16.98
CA MET A 1 -28.12 -33.56 16.73
C MET A 1 -27.17 -32.76 15.86
N GLU A 2 -25.97 -32.45 16.35
CA GLU A 2 -24.91 -31.90 15.50
C GLU A 2 -24.45 -33.02 14.56
N VAL A 3 -24.44 -32.75 13.26
CA VAL A 3 -23.96 -33.72 12.27
C VAL A 3 -22.44 -33.72 12.31
N GLU A 4 -21.84 -34.85 12.68
CA GLU A 4 -20.40 -35.01 12.68
C GLU A 4 -19.86 -35.07 11.24
N VAL A 5 -18.95 -34.16 10.90
CA VAL A 5 -18.31 -34.12 9.58
C VAL A 5 -17.25 -35.23 9.53
N PRO A 6 -17.32 -36.15 8.54
CA PRO A 6 -16.28 -37.15 8.36
C PRO A 6 -14.88 -36.52 8.24
N SER A 7 -13.92 -37.01 9.02
CA SER A 7 -12.56 -36.45 9.10
C SER A 7 -11.86 -36.35 7.74
N HIS A 8 -12.09 -37.32 6.85
CA HIS A 8 -11.55 -37.35 5.49
C HIS A 8 -12.11 -36.26 4.56
N PHE A 9 -13.14 -35.52 4.98
CA PHE A 9 -13.68 -34.36 4.26
C PHE A 9 -13.08 -33.04 4.73
N LEU A 10 -12.33 -33.05 5.84
CA LEU A 10 -11.71 -31.86 6.41
C LEU A 10 -10.32 -31.64 5.83
N CYS A 11 -10.00 -30.38 5.51
CA CYS A 11 -8.66 -30.02 5.06
C CYS A 11 -7.67 -30.15 6.22
N PRO A 12 -6.52 -30.83 6.05
CA PRO A 12 -5.53 -30.96 7.12
C PRO A 12 -4.89 -29.63 7.59
N ILE A 13 -5.02 -28.55 6.80
CA ILE A 13 -4.47 -27.23 7.12
C ILE A 13 -5.51 -26.40 7.89
N SER A 14 -6.70 -26.22 7.31
CA SER A 14 -7.73 -25.34 7.87
C SER A 14 -8.66 -26.04 8.86
N LEU A 15 -8.67 -27.38 8.86
CA LEU A 15 -9.60 -28.23 9.60
C LEU A 15 -11.08 -27.97 9.26
N GLN A 16 -11.34 -27.32 8.11
CA GLN A 16 -12.67 -27.05 7.59
C GLN A 16 -13.01 -27.99 6.44
N LEU A 17 -14.31 -28.14 6.17
CA LEU A 17 -14.83 -28.92 5.05
C LEU A 17 -14.22 -28.44 3.73
N MET A 18 -13.59 -29.36 2.98
CA MET A 18 -12.93 -29.03 1.71
C MET A 18 -13.96 -28.62 0.66
N ARG A 19 -13.75 -27.45 0.05
CA ARG A 19 -14.61 -26.92 -1.02
C ARG A 19 -14.11 -27.32 -2.39
N ASP A 20 -12.79 -27.26 -2.58
CA ASP A 20 -12.12 -27.71 -3.80
C ASP A 20 -10.97 -28.66 -3.45
N PRO A 21 -11.25 -29.95 -3.19
CA PRO A 21 -10.24 -30.89 -2.74
C PRO A 21 -9.21 -31.17 -3.84
N VAL A 22 -7.93 -31.07 -3.49
CA VAL A 22 -6.78 -31.30 -4.37
C VAL A 22 -5.73 -32.16 -3.71
N THR A 23 -5.13 -33.05 -4.49
CA THR A 23 -4.16 -34.04 -4.03
C THR A 23 -2.76 -33.64 -4.50
N LEU A 24 -1.80 -33.62 -3.56
CA LEU A 24 -0.37 -33.48 -3.87
C LEU A 24 0.20 -34.82 -4.37
N SER A 25 1.38 -34.79 -4.99
CA SER A 25 2.15 -36.01 -5.32
C SER A 25 2.36 -36.95 -4.13
N THR A 26 2.36 -36.42 -2.90
CA THR A 26 2.46 -37.20 -1.66
C THR A 26 1.17 -37.95 -1.29
N GLY A 27 0.11 -37.87 -2.10
CA GLY A 27 -1.18 -38.53 -1.89
C GLY A 27 -2.12 -37.85 -0.88
N ILE A 28 -1.69 -36.79 -0.21
CA ILE A 28 -2.54 -36.07 0.76
C ILE A 28 -3.42 -35.06 0.04
N THR A 29 -4.70 -35.05 0.41
CA THR A 29 -5.70 -34.12 -0.13
C THR A 29 -5.92 -32.94 0.81
N TYR A 30 -5.99 -31.73 0.25
CA TYR A 30 -6.22 -30.48 0.95
C TYR A 30 -7.34 -29.70 0.26
N ASP A 31 -7.92 -28.72 0.94
CA ASP A 31 -8.64 -27.68 0.24
C ASP A 31 -7.65 -26.84 -0.58
N ARG A 32 -7.98 -26.56 -1.85
CA ARG A 32 -7.09 -25.86 -2.79
C ARG A 32 -6.59 -24.52 -2.24
N GLU A 33 -7.48 -23.68 -1.71
CA GLU A 33 -7.10 -22.36 -1.22
C GLU A 33 -6.08 -22.49 -0.08
N SER A 34 -6.34 -23.41 0.85
CA SER A 34 -5.48 -23.65 2.01
C SER A 34 -4.07 -24.10 1.60
N ILE A 35 -3.95 -25.03 0.65
CA ILE A 35 -2.64 -25.50 0.20
C ILE A 35 -1.92 -24.48 -0.69
N GLU A 36 -2.63 -23.74 -1.55
CA GLU A 36 -2.03 -22.66 -2.34
C GLU A 36 -1.47 -21.59 -1.40
N THR A 37 -2.25 -21.11 -0.42
CA THR A 37 -1.77 -20.14 0.57
C THR A 37 -0.54 -20.64 1.33
N TRP A 38 -0.50 -21.93 1.71
CA TRP A 38 0.66 -22.53 2.38
C TRP A 38 1.94 -22.48 1.53
N LEU A 39 1.82 -22.82 0.24
CA LEU A 39 2.95 -22.82 -0.69
C LEU A 39 3.44 -21.40 -0.99
N PHE A 40 2.52 -20.44 -1.17
CA PHE A 40 2.84 -19.06 -1.52
C PHE A 40 3.33 -18.19 -0.34
N SER A 41 2.72 -18.32 0.85
CA SER A 41 2.92 -17.35 1.94
C SER A 41 4.26 -17.49 2.68
N ARG A 42 5.00 -18.59 2.47
CA ARG A 42 6.21 -18.90 3.27
C ARG A 42 7.40 -19.40 2.46
N LYS A 43 7.33 -19.43 1.13
CA LYS A 43 8.29 -20.18 0.27
C LYS A 43 8.45 -21.63 0.75
N ASN A 44 7.38 -22.22 1.28
CA ASN A 44 7.41 -23.58 1.79
C ASN A 44 7.46 -24.54 0.60
N THR A 45 8.51 -25.36 0.52
CA THR A 45 8.73 -26.35 -0.55
C THR A 45 8.37 -27.76 -0.12
N ALA A 46 7.62 -27.93 0.98
CA ALA A 46 7.31 -29.23 1.55
C ALA A 46 5.83 -29.40 1.88
N CYS A 47 5.36 -30.65 1.77
CA CYS A 47 4.02 -31.07 2.13
C CYS A 47 3.74 -30.78 3.61
N PRO A 48 2.61 -30.11 3.96
CA PRO A 48 2.29 -29.77 5.35
C PRO A 48 2.29 -30.96 6.31
N VAL A 49 1.75 -32.10 5.85
CA VAL A 49 1.58 -33.31 6.66
C VAL A 49 2.82 -34.20 6.58
N THR A 50 3.21 -34.65 5.37
CA THR A 50 4.28 -35.65 5.22
C THR A 50 5.68 -35.08 5.35
N LYS A 51 5.82 -33.74 5.31
CA LYS A 51 7.11 -33.02 5.29
C LYS A 51 8.02 -33.37 4.10
N GLN A 52 7.53 -34.13 3.13
CA GLN A 52 8.26 -34.46 1.91
C GLN A 52 8.41 -33.21 1.03
N ALA A 53 9.57 -33.07 0.40
CA ALA A 53 9.83 -32.01 -0.58
C ALA A 53 8.91 -32.16 -1.79
N LEU A 54 8.32 -31.05 -2.22
CA LEU A 54 7.41 -30.98 -3.35
C LEU A 54 8.15 -30.61 -4.63
N SER A 55 7.69 -31.18 -5.74
CA SER A 55 8.23 -30.88 -7.06
C SER A 55 7.76 -29.51 -7.57
N ALA A 56 8.47 -28.92 -8.54
CA ALA A 56 8.00 -27.71 -9.21
C ALA A 56 6.59 -27.89 -9.83
N THR A 57 6.25 -29.12 -10.26
CA THR A 57 4.92 -29.46 -10.74
C THR A 57 3.85 -29.40 -9.66
N ASP A 58 4.12 -29.83 -8.42
CA ASP A 58 3.18 -29.70 -7.30
C ASP A 58 2.91 -28.23 -6.93
N HIS A 59 3.88 -27.35 -7.16
CA HIS A 59 3.75 -25.91 -6.92
C HIS A 59 2.85 -25.19 -7.95
N HIS A 60 2.72 -25.74 -9.16
CA HIS A 60 2.01 -25.08 -10.26
C HIS A 60 0.75 -25.84 -10.72
N HIS A 61 0.68 -27.15 -10.48
CA HIS A 61 -0.37 -28.04 -11.00
C HIS A 61 -0.86 -29.01 -9.91
N LEU A 62 -1.74 -28.52 -9.03
CA LEU A 62 -2.41 -29.34 -8.02
C LEU A 62 -3.48 -30.24 -8.66
N THR A 63 -3.37 -31.56 -8.46
CA THR A 63 -4.28 -32.56 -9.02
C THR A 63 -5.66 -32.49 -8.35
N PRO A 64 -6.75 -32.15 -9.08
CA PRO A 64 -8.09 -32.11 -8.49
C PRO A 64 -8.57 -33.51 -8.05
N ASN A 65 -9.13 -33.62 -6.84
CA ASN A 65 -9.76 -34.86 -6.36
C ASN A 65 -11.27 -34.81 -6.59
N HIS A 66 -11.68 -35.05 -7.84
CA HIS A 66 -13.09 -34.98 -8.24
C HIS A 66 -13.98 -35.98 -7.50
N ASN A 67 -13.46 -37.16 -7.15
CA ASN A 67 -14.20 -38.18 -6.40
C ASN A 67 -14.51 -37.71 -4.98
N LEU A 68 -13.51 -37.22 -4.24
CA LEU A 68 -13.73 -36.69 -2.90
C LEU A 68 -14.69 -35.50 -2.91
N ARG A 69 -14.57 -34.61 -3.91
CA ARG A 69 -15.50 -33.50 -4.09
C ARG A 69 -16.94 -33.99 -4.25
N ARG A 70 -17.18 -35.01 -5.09
CA ARG A 70 -18.53 -35.58 -5.28
C ARG A 70 -19.06 -36.18 -3.98
N LEU A 71 -18.22 -36.89 -3.22
CA LEU A 71 -18.59 -37.45 -1.92
C LEU A 71 -18.97 -36.38 -0.91
N ILE A 72 -18.17 -35.31 -0.80
CA ILE A 72 -18.46 -34.16 0.07
C ILE A 72 -19.78 -33.51 -0.33
N GLN A 73 -19.99 -33.26 -1.63
CA GLN A 73 -21.24 -32.66 -2.12
C GLN A 73 -22.46 -33.53 -1.83
N SER A 74 -22.37 -34.85 -2.05
CA SER A 74 -23.43 -35.80 -1.73
C SER A 74 -23.73 -35.80 -0.24
N TRP A 75 -22.69 -35.79 0.61
CA TRP A 75 -22.84 -35.69 2.06
C TRP A 75 -23.52 -34.39 2.48
N CYS A 76 -23.20 -33.25 1.85
CA CYS A 76 -23.89 -31.99 2.13
C CYS A 76 -25.38 -32.08 1.80
N VAL A 77 -25.74 -32.66 0.65
CA VAL A 77 -27.14 -32.83 0.23
C VAL A 77 -27.91 -33.73 1.19
N LEU A 78 -27.30 -34.85 1.62
CA LEU A 78 -27.93 -35.76 2.58
C LEU A 78 -28.17 -35.14 3.95
N ASN A 79 -27.38 -34.13 4.32
CA ASN A 79 -27.48 -33.45 5.61
C ASN A 79 -28.07 -32.04 5.51
N ALA A 80 -28.73 -31.70 4.40
CA ALA A 80 -29.32 -30.38 4.18
C ALA A 80 -30.40 -30.03 5.23
N SER A 81 -31.12 -31.02 5.75
CA SER A 81 -32.11 -30.85 6.83
C SER A 81 -31.49 -30.39 8.16
N TYR A 82 -30.18 -30.58 8.33
CA TYR A 82 -29.43 -30.12 9.50
C TYR A 82 -28.75 -28.76 9.29
N GLY A 83 -29.11 -28.03 8.23
CA GLY A 83 -28.55 -26.72 7.91
C GLY A 83 -27.21 -26.76 7.16
N ILE A 84 -26.79 -27.93 6.67
CA ILE A 84 -25.56 -28.05 5.87
C ILE A 84 -25.86 -27.68 4.42
N GLU A 85 -25.30 -26.55 3.97
CA GLU A 85 -25.45 -26.12 2.59
C GLU A 85 -24.56 -26.92 1.64
N ARG A 86 -25.09 -27.18 0.44
CA ARG A 86 -24.32 -27.84 -0.61
C ARG A 86 -23.22 -26.90 -1.12
N ILE A 87 -21.97 -27.36 -1.03
CA ILE A 87 -20.84 -26.67 -1.62
C ILE A 87 -20.96 -26.68 -3.16
N PRO A 88 -20.99 -25.50 -3.82
CA PRO A 88 -21.06 -25.42 -5.28
C PRO A 88 -19.76 -25.92 -5.91
N THR A 89 -19.87 -26.52 -7.09
CA THR A 89 -18.69 -26.92 -7.87
C THR A 89 -17.91 -25.66 -8.27
N PRO A 90 -16.61 -25.56 -7.95
CA PRO A 90 -15.77 -24.46 -8.43
C PRO A 90 -15.82 -24.39 -9.95
N LYS A 91 -16.08 -23.20 -10.50
CA LYS A 91 -16.02 -22.99 -11.95
C LYS A 91 -14.58 -23.21 -12.43
N PRO A 92 -14.37 -23.90 -13.55
CA PRO A 92 -13.03 -24.01 -14.11
C PRO A 92 -12.46 -22.60 -14.38
N PRO A 93 -11.14 -22.40 -14.20
CA PRO A 93 -10.51 -21.15 -14.57
C PRO A 93 -10.75 -20.85 -16.04
N VAL A 94 -10.85 -19.57 -16.40
CA VAL A 94 -10.94 -19.18 -17.81
C VAL A 94 -9.59 -19.49 -18.48
N GLU A 95 -9.63 -20.10 -19.66
CA GLU A 95 -8.42 -20.38 -20.43
C GLU A 95 -7.82 -19.08 -21.00
N ALA A 96 -6.50 -18.99 -21.02
CA ALA A 96 -5.81 -17.82 -21.57
C ALA A 96 -6.18 -17.58 -23.05
N ALA A 97 -6.43 -18.65 -23.81
CA ALA A 97 -6.85 -18.59 -25.20
C ALA A 97 -8.20 -17.86 -25.37
N ASP A 98 -9.17 -18.10 -24.47
CA ASP A 98 -10.48 -17.44 -24.51
C ASP A 98 -10.36 -15.94 -24.22
N VAL A 99 -9.48 -15.56 -23.29
CA VAL A 99 -9.19 -14.16 -22.95
C VAL A 99 -8.55 -13.45 -24.14
N VAL A 100 -7.56 -14.08 -24.78
CA VAL A 100 -6.89 -13.54 -25.95
C VAL A 100 -7.86 -13.39 -27.12
N LYS A 101 -8.74 -14.38 -27.35
CA LYS A 101 -9.79 -14.32 -28.37
C LYS A 101 -10.75 -13.15 -28.11
N LEU A 102 -11.22 -13.01 -26.88
CA LEU A 102 -12.09 -11.90 -26.46
C LEU A 102 -11.44 -10.53 -26.71
N ILE A 103 -10.15 -10.40 -26.43
CA ILE A 103 -9.37 -9.17 -26.69
C ILE A 103 -9.21 -8.92 -28.19
N ASN A 104 -8.89 -9.94 -28.97
CA ASN A 104 -8.73 -9.81 -30.41
C ASN A 104 -10.03 -9.43 -31.12
N ASP A 105 -11.16 -9.99 -30.69
CA ASP A 105 -12.49 -9.60 -31.17
C ASP A 105 -12.77 -8.12 -30.85
N ALA A 106 -12.40 -7.66 -29.65
CA ALA A 106 -12.55 -6.26 -29.24
C ALA A 106 -11.66 -5.29 -30.02
N ARG A 107 -10.43 -5.72 -30.37
CA ARG A 107 -9.51 -4.96 -31.23
C ARG A 107 -10.05 -4.82 -32.65
N LYS A 108 -10.70 -5.88 -33.17
CA LYS A 108 -11.27 -5.90 -34.52
C LYS A 108 -12.57 -5.09 -34.64
N TYR A 109 -13.39 -5.10 -33.59
CA TYR A 109 -14.71 -4.47 -33.59
C TYR A 109 -14.86 -3.49 -32.41
N PRO A 110 -14.60 -2.18 -32.61
CA PRO A 110 -14.60 -1.19 -31.52
C PRO A 110 -15.90 -1.11 -30.71
N ASN A 111 -17.05 -1.36 -31.34
CA ASN A 111 -18.37 -1.44 -30.70
C ASN A 111 -18.49 -2.56 -29.66
N THR A 112 -17.59 -3.55 -29.67
CA THR A 112 -17.56 -4.64 -28.69
C THR A 112 -16.62 -4.38 -27.50
N GLN A 113 -15.82 -3.29 -27.53
CA GLN A 113 -14.86 -2.97 -26.48
C GLN A 113 -15.49 -2.91 -25.09
N GLN A 114 -16.63 -2.23 -24.94
CA GLN A 114 -17.31 -2.13 -23.65
C GLN A 114 -17.82 -3.49 -23.14
N LYS A 115 -18.30 -4.35 -24.05
CA LYS A 115 -18.72 -5.72 -23.69
C LYS A 115 -17.51 -6.56 -23.24
N CYS A 116 -16.37 -6.42 -23.92
CA CYS A 116 -15.11 -7.04 -23.55
C CYS A 116 -14.66 -6.59 -22.15
N LEU A 117 -14.62 -5.29 -21.86
CA LEU A 117 -14.26 -4.76 -20.55
C LEU A 117 -15.17 -5.30 -19.43
N LYS A 118 -16.49 -5.29 -19.64
CA LYS A 118 -17.44 -5.87 -18.67
C LYS A 118 -17.19 -7.35 -18.42
N ARG A 119 -16.86 -8.11 -19.47
CA ARG A 119 -16.55 -9.54 -19.36
C ARG A 119 -15.23 -9.76 -18.62
N LEU A 120 -14.17 -9.03 -18.94
CA LEU A 120 -12.90 -9.08 -18.23
C LEU A 120 -13.05 -8.73 -16.75
N LYS A 121 -13.82 -7.68 -16.43
CA LYS A 121 -14.17 -7.30 -15.05
C LYS A 121 -14.87 -8.44 -14.30
N SER A 122 -15.86 -9.08 -14.94
CA SER A 122 -16.56 -10.23 -14.35
C SER A 122 -15.64 -11.43 -14.11
N ILE A 123 -14.69 -11.69 -15.01
CA ILE A 123 -13.75 -12.82 -14.87
C ILE A 123 -12.74 -12.54 -13.75
N ALA A 124 -12.21 -11.31 -13.66
CA ALA A 124 -11.27 -10.92 -12.61
C ALA A 124 -11.94 -10.92 -11.21
N ALA A 125 -13.22 -10.54 -11.13
CA ALA A 125 -13.97 -10.55 -9.88
C ALA A 125 -14.34 -11.96 -9.39
N SER A 126 -14.39 -12.98 -10.27
CA SER A 126 -14.93 -14.29 -9.90
C SER A 126 -13.95 -15.20 -9.16
N SER A 127 -12.63 -15.02 -9.32
CA SER A 127 -11.63 -15.86 -8.65
C SER A 127 -10.23 -15.25 -8.73
N GLU A 128 -9.44 -15.37 -7.66
CA GLU A 128 -8.00 -15.05 -7.68
C GLU A 128 -7.23 -15.86 -8.72
N ARG A 129 -7.63 -17.12 -8.93
CA ARG A 129 -7.03 -17.99 -9.95
C ARG A 129 -7.20 -17.38 -11.34
N ASN A 130 -8.38 -16.87 -11.65
CA ASN A 130 -8.62 -16.17 -12.92
C ASN A 130 -7.75 -14.92 -13.05
N ARG A 131 -7.57 -14.15 -11.97
CA ARG A 131 -6.69 -12.96 -12.00
C ARG A 131 -5.26 -13.35 -12.36
N LYS A 132 -4.71 -14.38 -11.72
CA LYS A 132 -3.37 -14.91 -12.03
C LYS A 132 -3.26 -15.45 -13.47
N HIS A 133 -4.27 -16.18 -13.94
CA HIS A 133 -4.26 -16.75 -15.30
C HIS A 133 -4.38 -15.66 -16.38
N ILE A 134 -5.22 -14.65 -16.16
CA ILE A 134 -5.34 -13.49 -17.07
C ILE A 134 -4.05 -12.66 -17.07
N GLY A 135 -3.47 -12.41 -15.90
CA GLY A 135 -2.20 -11.67 -15.77
C GLY A 135 -1.05 -12.36 -16.51
N ALA A 136 -0.98 -13.70 -16.45
CA ALA A 136 0.06 -14.47 -17.14
C ALA A 136 -0.04 -14.39 -18.69
N ALA A 137 -1.18 -14.00 -19.25
CA ALA A 137 -1.34 -13.88 -20.70
C ALA A 137 -0.63 -12.64 -21.29
N GLY A 138 -0.32 -11.61 -20.48
CA GLY A 138 0.34 -10.35 -20.88
C GLY A 138 -0.50 -9.44 -21.82
N ALA A 139 -1.32 -10.03 -22.68
CA ALA A 139 -2.14 -9.36 -23.68
C ALA A 139 -3.17 -8.38 -23.09
N VAL A 140 -3.53 -8.54 -21.81
CA VAL A 140 -4.54 -7.70 -21.17
C VAL A 140 -3.98 -6.32 -20.85
N VAL A 141 -2.75 -6.22 -20.34
CA VAL A 141 -2.13 -4.92 -20.07
C VAL A 141 -1.94 -4.14 -21.37
N GLU A 142 -1.47 -4.81 -22.43
CA GLU A 142 -1.33 -4.22 -23.77
C GLU A 142 -2.66 -3.77 -24.39
N PHE A 143 -3.76 -4.45 -24.06
CA PHE A 143 -5.10 -4.06 -24.50
C PHE A 143 -5.66 -2.87 -23.72
N LEU A 144 -5.43 -2.83 -22.40
CA LEU A 144 -5.99 -1.79 -21.53
C LEU A 144 -5.22 -0.47 -21.60
N ALA A 145 -3.91 -0.51 -21.83
CA ALA A 145 -3.09 0.71 -21.83
C ALA A 145 -3.55 1.75 -22.87
N PRO A 146 -3.80 1.40 -24.15
CA PRO A 146 -4.30 2.36 -25.15
C PRO A 146 -5.69 2.93 -24.81
N ILE A 147 -6.54 2.18 -24.11
CA ILE A 147 -7.87 2.64 -23.67
C ILE A 147 -7.72 3.78 -22.66
N ILE A 148 -6.78 3.63 -21.72
CA ILE A 148 -6.47 4.65 -20.72
C ILE A 148 -5.81 5.87 -21.37
N MET A 149 -4.93 5.65 -22.34
CA MET A 149 -4.20 6.72 -23.01
C MET A 149 -5.07 7.60 -23.91
N LYS A 150 -6.08 7.01 -24.58
CA LYS A 150 -7.02 7.79 -25.40
C LYS A 150 -7.85 8.76 -24.57
N GLY A 151 -8.33 8.32 -23.39
CA GLY A 151 -9.05 9.20 -22.47
C GLY A 151 -10.45 9.66 -22.92
N ASP A 152 -10.96 9.21 -24.08
CA ASP A 152 -12.22 9.73 -24.66
C ASP A 152 -13.49 9.32 -23.89
N ASP A 153 -13.48 8.15 -23.21
CA ASP A 153 -14.63 7.61 -22.48
C ASP A 153 -14.23 7.24 -21.05
N TRP A 154 -14.61 8.09 -20.09
CA TRP A 154 -14.33 7.90 -18.66
C TRP A 154 -14.85 6.59 -18.08
N ARG A 155 -15.94 6.02 -18.63
CA ARG A 155 -16.43 4.71 -18.19
C ARG A 155 -15.39 3.64 -18.56
N ASN A 156 -15.01 3.58 -19.83
CA ASN A 156 -14.01 2.62 -20.29
C ASN A 156 -12.64 2.79 -19.59
N VAL A 157 -12.22 4.03 -19.34
CA VAL A 157 -11.00 4.32 -18.57
C VAL A 157 -11.10 3.79 -17.14
N THR A 158 -12.22 4.04 -16.45
CA THR A 158 -12.46 3.56 -15.08
C THR A 158 -12.47 2.03 -15.02
N GLU A 159 -13.18 1.39 -15.94
CA GLU A 159 -13.19 -0.07 -16.09
C GLU A 159 -11.78 -0.64 -16.36
N ALA A 160 -11.01 -0.02 -17.25
CA ALA A 160 -9.65 -0.46 -17.57
C ALA A 160 -8.72 -0.35 -16.36
N LEU A 161 -8.76 0.76 -15.63
CA LEU A 161 -7.98 0.96 -14.41
C LEU A 161 -8.37 -0.03 -13.32
N PHE A 162 -9.67 -0.30 -13.15
CA PHE A 162 -10.15 -1.30 -12.20
C PHE A 162 -9.60 -2.70 -12.54
N ILE A 163 -9.66 -3.11 -13.81
CA ILE A 163 -9.16 -4.42 -14.24
C ILE A 163 -7.64 -4.51 -13.99
N LEU A 164 -6.86 -3.50 -14.39
CA LEU A 164 -5.42 -3.47 -14.11
C LEU A 164 -5.11 -3.54 -12.62
N HIS A 165 -5.90 -2.86 -11.79
CA HIS A 165 -5.75 -2.92 -10.34
C HIS A 165 -5.99 -4.33 -9.80
N GLN A 166 -7.03 -5.03 -10.28
CA GLN A 166 -7.35 -6.40 -9.86
C GLN A 166 -6.29 -7.41 -10.30
N LEU A 167 -5.75 -7.27 -11.52
CA LEU A 167 -4.82 -8.25 -12.07
C LEU A 167 -3.44 -8.26 -11.41
N GLU A 168 -3.13 -7.28 -10.57
CA GLU A 168 -1.82 -7.13 -9.91
C GLU A 168 -0.67 -7.28 -10.92
N ALA A 169 -0.65 -6.38 -11.91
CA ALA A 169 0.33 -6.41 -13.01
C ALA A 169 1.76 -6.68 -12.50
N SER A 170 2.47 -7.55 -13.21
CA SER A 170 3.83 -7.95 -12.88
C SER A 170 4.79 -6.78 -12.91
N ASN A 171 5.90 -6.88 -12.19
CA ASN A 171 6.94 -5.84 -12.20
C ASN A 171 7.46 -5.54 -13.61
N SER A 172 7.54 -6.55 -14.49
CA SER A 172 7.91 -6.38 -15.90
C SER A 172 6.89 -5.59 -16.70
N GLU A 173 5.59 -5.83 -16.50
CA GLU A 173 4.52 -5.08 -17.18
C GLU A 173 4.46 -3.64 -16.68
N LEU A 174 4.55 -3.42 -15.36
CA LEU A 174 4.61 -2.10 -14.76
C LEU A 174 5.83 -1.31 -15.28
N LYS A 175 6.97 -1.98 -15.42
CA LYS A 175 8.20 -1.39 -15.98
C LYS A 175 8.05 -1.08 -17.48
N ALA A 176 7.37 -1.93 -18.23
CA ALA A 176 7.05 -1.65 -19.63
C ALA A 176 6.16 -0.40 -19.75
N LEU A 177 5.12 -0.26 -18.92
CA LEU A 177 4.22 0.89 -18.92
C LEU A 177 4.92 2.21 -18.60
N ILE A 178 5.82 2.23 -17.60
CA ILE A 178 6.54 3.47 -17.25
C ILE A 178 7.58 3.86 -18.31
N ASN A 179 8.11 2.89 -19.06
CA ASN A 179 9.08 3.13 -20.13
C ASN A 179 8.46 3.63 -21.44
N GLN A 180 7.13 3.76 -21.54
CA GLN A 180 6.44 4.28 -22.73
C GLN A 180 6.54 5.81 -22.85
N ASN A 181 7.76 6.36 -22.95
CA ASN A 181 8.04 7.78 -23.21
C ASN A 181 7.22 8.77 -22.36
N ASP A 182 6.97 8.45 -21.09
CA ASP A 182 6.07 9.19 -20.17
C ASP A 182 4.59 9.31 -20.61
N GLU A 183 4.17 8.82 -21.77
CA GLU A 183 2.81 9.01 -22.29
C GLU A 183 1.75 8.36 -21.38
N PHE A 184 2.03 7.14 -20.92
CA PHE A 184 1.15 6.44 -20.01
C PHE A 184 1.05 7.16 -18.65
N VAL A 185 2.19 7.65 -18.13
CA VAL A 185 2.20 8.45 -16.89
C VAL A 185 1.39 9.74 -17.07
N ASN A 186 1.55 10.45 -18.19
CA ASN A 186 0.77 11.66 -18.48
C ASN A 186 -0.73 11.37 -18.57
N SER A 187 -1.10 10.22 -19.11
CA SER A 187 -2.50 9.78 -19.16
C SER A 187 -3.05 9.56 -17.75
N LEU A 188 -2.28 8.92 -16.86
CA LEU A 188 -2.67 8.78 -15.45
C LEU A 188 -2.75 10.12 -14.72
N LEU A 189 -1.85 11.08 -15.03
CA LEU A 189 -1.95 12.44 -14.49
C LEU A 189 -3.22 13.14 -14.97
N HIS A 190 -3.61 12.98 -16.24
CA HIS A 190 -4.87 13.47 -16.76
C HIS A 190 -6.07 12.84 -16.03
N VAL A 191 -6.04 11.54 -15.75
CA VAL A 191 -7.06 10.86 -14.94
C VAL A 191 -7.13 11.43 -13.52
N LEU A 192 -6.00 11.69 -12.87
CA LEU A 192 -5.98 12.27 -11.52
C LEU A 192 -6.60 13.68 -11.49
N ARG A 193 -6.39 14.47 -12.55
CA ARG A 193 -6.89 15.84 -12.69
C ARG A 193 -8.38 15.90 -12.96
N CYS A 194 -8.85 15.15 -13.97
CA CYS A 194 -10.16 15.31 -14.58
C CYS A 194 -11.12 14.15 -14.29
N GLY A 195 -10.62 13.02 -13.78
CA GLY A 195 -11.41 11.82 -13.56
C GLY A 195 -12.35 11.90 -12.36
N HIS A 196 -13.20 10.88 -12.23
CA HIS A 196 -14.09 10.72 -11.08
C HIS A 196 -13.35 10.09 -9.88
N ALA A 197 -13.97 10.10 -8.70
CA ALA A 197 -13.40 9.55 -7.46
C ALA A 197 -12.79 8.15 -7.66
N GLU A 198 -13.52 7.23 -8.30
CA GLU A 198 -13.08 5.86 -8.52
C GLU A 198 -11.88 5.76 -9.47
N SER A 199 -11.92 6.43 -10.63
CA SER A 199 -10.80 6.40 -11.58
C SER A 199 -9.55 7.05 -11.00
N ARG A 200 -9.70 8.13 -10.24
CA ARG A 200 -8.59 8.81 -9.52
C ARG A 200 -7.97 7.87 -8.49
N ALA A 201 -8.78 7.13 -7.74
CA ALA A 201 -8.30 6.16 -6.76
C ALA A 201 -7.47 5.04 -7.42
N PHE A 202 -7.95 4.46 -8.52
CA PHE A 202 -7.18 3.42 -9.22
C PHE A 202 -5.93 3.97 -9.91
N ALA A 203 -5.99 5.18 -10.48
CA ALA A 203 -4.84 5.82 -11.11
C ALA A 203 -3.69 6.05 -10.11
N VAL A 204 -3.96 6.55 -8.89
CA VAL A 204 -2.89 6.76 -7.90
C VAL A 204 -2.32 5.45 -7.37
N ILE A 205 -3.14 4.39 -7.27
CA ILE A 205 -2.67 3.05 -6.90
C ILE A 205 -1.73 2.50 -7.98
N LEU A 206 -2.10 2.65 -9.25
CA LEU A 206 -1.28 2.20 -10.38
C LEU A 206 0.03 3.00 -10.46
N LEU A 207 -0.01 4.33 -10.34
CA LEU A 207 1.19 5.17 -10.29
C LEU A 207 2.12 4.74 -9.14
N ARG A 208 1.57 4.49 -7.95
CA ARG A 208 2.35 4.00 -6.80
C ARG A 208 3.05 2.67 -7.12
N ASN A 209 2.37 1.76 -7.81
CA ASN A 209 2.95 0.46 -8.17
C ASN A 209 4.01 0.60 -9.26
N MET A 210 3.77 1.43 -10.27
CA MET A 210 4.74 1.72 -11.33
C MET A 210 6.03 2.35 -10.75
N TYR A 211 5.91 3.36 -9.89
CA TYR A 211 7.07 4.00 -9.28
C TYR A 211 7.84 3.09 -8.31
N SER A 212 7.23 2.01 -7.80
CA SER A 212 7.93 1.04 -6.97
C SER A 212 8.89 0.13 -7.75
N VAL A 213 8.80 0.13 -9.09
CA VAL A 213 9.69 -0.64 -9.99
C VAL A 213 10.44 0.28 -10.98
N ALA A 214 10.31 1.60 -10.81
CA ALA A 214 10.91 2.60 -11.67
C ALA A 214 12.43 2.67 -11.51
N ASP A 215 13.13 2.95 -12.60
CA ASP A 215 14.58 3.15 -12.56
C ASP A 215 14.92 4.50 -11.89
N PRO A 216 16.13 4.65 -11.31
CA PRO A 216 16.53 5.90 -10.64
C PRO A 216 16.36 7.17 -11.48
N ASN A 217 16.55 7.07 -12.81
CA ASN A 217 16.35 8.20 -13.73
C ASN A 217 14.88 8.65 -13.77
N GLN A 218 13.93 7.72 -13.72
CA GLN A 218 12.50 8.02 -13.70
C GLN A 218 12.05 8.55 -12.34
N LEU A 219 12.63 8.04 -11.26
CA LEU A 219 12.37 8.55 -9.92
C LEU A 219 12.86 9.99 -9.75
N THR A 220 14.01 10.34 -10.35
CA THR A 220 14.57 11.70 -10.29
C THR A 220 13.89 12.70 -11.22
N SER A 221 13.25 12.24 -12.30
CA SER A 221 12.61 13.09 -13.32
C SER A 221 11.11 13.34 -13.07
N ALA A 222 10.54 12.86 -11.95
CA ALA A 222 9.12 13.03 -11.64
C ALA A 222 8.62 14.49 -11.79
N LYS A 223 7.50 14.67 -12.51
CA LYS A 223 6.96 15.98 -12.88
C LYS A 223 6.34 16.71 -11.68
N LEU A 224 6.39 18.05 -11.65
CA LEU A 224 5.73 18.85 -10.60
C LEU A 224 4.22 18.55 -10.53
N GLU A 225 3.61 18.36 -11.70
CA GLU A 225 2.21 17.98 -11.87
C GLU A 225 1.83 16.72 -11.08
N LEU A 226 2.71 15.71 -11.03
CA LEU A 226 2.47 14.50 -10.24
C LEU A 226 2.29 14.84 -8.76
N PHE A 227 3.15 15.70 -8.21
CA PHE A 227 3.02 16.12 -6.81
C PHE A 227 1.75 16.93 -6.57
N ALA A 228 1.41 17.87 -7.48
CA ALA A 228 0.20 18.66 -7.38
C ALA A 228 -1.06 17.79 -7.32
N GLU A 229 -1.19 16.83 -8.24
CA GLU A 229 -2.37 15.96 -8.29
C GLU A 229 -2.41 14.95 -7.13
N VAL A 230 -1.26 14.44 -6.67
CA VAL A 230 -1.19 13.57 -5.48
C VAL A 230 -1.57 14.32 -4.20
N VAL A 231 -1.12 15.56 -4.04
CA VAL A 231 -1.48 16.41 -2.88
C VAL A 231 -2.96 16.78 -2.92
N LYS A 232 -3.51 17.10 -4.10
CA LYS A 232 -4.94 17.33 -4.29
C LYS A 232 -5.75 16.09 -3.90
N LEU A 233 -5.33 14.89 -4.32
CA LEU A 233 -6.01 13.64 -3.95
C LEU A 233 -6.00 13.39 -2.43
N LEU A 234 -4.89 13.69 -1.77
CA LEU A 234 -4.78 13.59 -0.30
C LEU A 234 -5.73 14.55 0.41
N ARG A 235 -5.89 15.77 -0.11
CA ARG A 235 -6.85 16.76 0.40
C ARG A 235 -8.30 16.31 0.21
N ASP A 236 -8.61 15.74 -0.94
CA ASP A 236 -9.96 15.29 -1.29
C ASP A 236 -10.41 14.06 -0.47
N GLN A 237 -9.46 13.33 0.15
CA GLN A 237 -9.71 12.16 1.00
C GLN A 237 -10.67 11.11 0.38
N ILE A 238 -10.51 10.85 -0.93
CA ILE A 238 -11.44 10.03 -1.73
C ILE A 238 -11.69 8.63 -1.13
N SER A 239 -10.64 7.95 -0.68
CA SER A 239 -10.74 6.67 0.00
C SER A 239 -9.45 6.32 0.75
N HIS A 240 -9.53 5.49 1.79
CA HIS A 240 -8.36 5.03 2.55
C HIS A 240 -7.28 4.35 1.67
N PRO A 241 -7.62 3.44 0.73
CA PRO A 241 -6.62 2.85 -0.16
C PRO A 241 -5.92 3.87 -1.05
N ALA A 242 -6.65 4.85 -1.58
CA ALA A 242 -6.10 5.89 -2.43
C ALA A 242 -5.16 6.81 -1.64
N SER A 243 -5.56 7.27 -0.45
CA SER A 243 -4.71 8.08 0.44
C SER A 243 -3.45 7.33 0.85
N LYS A 244 -3.55 6.03 1.18
CA LYS A 244 -2.40 5.19 1.50
C LYS A 244 -1.44 5.04 0.31
N ALA A 245 -1.97 4.88 -0.91
CA ALA A 245 -1.16 4.81 -2.13
C ALA A 245 -0.45 6.14 -2.40
N ALA A 246 -1.17 7.27 -2.29
CA ALA A 246 -0.62 8.62 -2.43
C ALA A 246 0.52 8.90 -1.43
N LEU A 247 0.32 8.58 -0.14
CA LEU A 247 1.38 8.75 0.87
C LEU A 247 2.60 7.89 0.57
N LYS A 248 2.41 6.62 0.17
CA LYS A 248 3.52 5.74 -0.22
C LYS A 248 4.27 6.27 -1.46
N LEU A 249 3.55 6.80 -2.44
CA LEU A 249 4.15 7.40 -3.62
C LEU A 249 4.99 8.64 -3.28
N LEU A 250 4.50 9.53 -2.40
CA LEU A 250 5.30 10.66 -1.91
C LEU A 250 6.56 10.18 -1.16
N ILE A 251 6.46 9.13 -0.34
CA ILE A 251 7.59 8.56 0.39
C ILE A 251 8.64 8.00 -0.58
N GLU A 252 8.23 7.36 -1.67
CA GLU A 252 9.10 6.78 -2.71
C GLU A 252 9.85 7.86 -3.49
N LEU A 253 9.19 8.99 -3.79
CA LEU A 253 9.74 10.05 -4.64
C LEU A 253 10.62 11.07 -3.89
N ASN A 254 10.37 11.29 -2.60
CA ASN A 254 11.04 12.34 -1.82
C ASN A 254 12.46 12.05 -1.26
N PRO A 255 13.07 10.86 -1.39
CA PRO A 255 14.52 10.70 -1.16
C PRO A 255 15.36 11.57 -2.10
N TRP A 256 14.82 11.95 -3.26
CA TRP A 256 15.47 12.77 -4.27
C TRP A 256 15.26 14.27 -4.01
N GLY A 257 16.34 15.06 -3.98
CA GLY A 257 16.30 16.47 -3.57
C GLY A 257 15.36 17.35 -4.37
N ARG A 258 15.41 17.25 -5.71
CA ARG A 258 14.53 18.03 -6.60
C ARG A 258 13.05 17.73 -6.38
N ASN A 259 12.73 16.48 -6.03
CA ASN A 259 11.35 16.06 -5.79
C ASN A 259 10.80 16.62 -4.48
N ARG A 260 11.63 16.75 -3.43
CA ARG A 260 11.22 17.41 -2.18
C ARG A 260 10.74 18.83 -2.44
N ILE A 261 11.50 19.60 -3.22
CA ILE A 261 11.15 20.98 -3.55
C ILE A 261 9.82 21.02 -4.32
N LYS A 262 9.63 20.14 -5.33
CA LYS A 262 8.37 20.03 -6.07
C LYS A 262 7.18 19.66 -5.17
N ALA A 263 7.36 18.72 -4.24
CA ALA A 263 6.33 18.32 -3.29
C ALA A 263 5.95 19.47 -2.35
N VAL A 264 6.95 20.23 -1.86
CA VAL A 264 6.71 21.41 -1.03
C VAL A 264 5.96 22.49 -1.82
N MET A 265 6.39 22.79 -3.06
CA MET A 265 5.70 23.74 -3.96
C MET A 265 4.25 23.33 -4.25
N ALA A 266 3.97 22.03 -4.30
CA ALA A 266 2.62 21.50 -4.45
C ALA A 266 1.74 21.60 -3.18
N GLY A 267 2.27 22.13 -2.07
CA GLY A 267 1.54 22.30 -0.82
C GLY A 267 1.48 21.03 0.05
N ALA A 268 2.38 20.07 -0.16
CA ALA A 268 2.34 18.79 0.55
C ALA A 268 2.47 18.94 2.06
N VAL A 269 3.29 19.88 2.56
CA VAL A 269 3.52 20.04 4.00
C VAL A 269 2.23 20.41 4.74
N THR A 270 1.52 21.42 4.26
CA THR A 270 0.23 21.87 4.81
C THR A 270 -0.79 20.73 4.86
N VAL A 271 -1.02 20.05 3.72
CA VAL A 271 -1.98 18.95 3.64
C VAL A 271 -1.60 17.79 4.57
N LEU A 272 -0.31 17.46 4.68
CA LEU A 272 0.15 16.41 5.59
C LEU A 272 -0.04 16.79 7.06
N VAL A 273 0.15 18.05 7.43
CA VAL A 273 -0.10 18.54 8.79
C VAL A 273 -1.60 18.49 9.13
N GLU A 274 -2.46 18.93 8.21
CA GLU A 274 -3.93 18.85 8.34
C GLU A 274 -4.40 17.40 8.51
N LEU A 275 -3.94 16.49 7.65
CA LEU A 275 -4.27 15.07 7.77
C LEU A 275 -3.79 14.46 9.09
N LEU A 276 -2.63 14.89 9.61
CA LEU A 276 -2.10 14.40 10.88
C LEU A 276 -2.93 14.88 12.08
N LEU A 277 -3.55 16.06 11.98
CA LEU A 277 -4.48 16.61 12.96
C LEU A 277 -5.78 15.80 13.02
N GLU A 278 -6.31 15.41 11.85
CA GLU A 278 -7.58 14.70 11.72
C GLU A 278 -7.48 13.20 12.03
N THR A 279 -6.43 12.53 11.55
CA THR A 279 -6.36 11.07 11.60
C THR A 279 -5.99 10.51 12.98
N ARG A 280 -6.68 9.44 13.36
CA ARG A 280 -6.39 8.61 14.55
C ARG A 280 -5.80 7.25 14.19
N GLU A 281 -5.79 6.90 12.91
CA GLU A 281 -5.29 5.61 12.46
C GLU A 281 -3.76 5.56 12.56
N ARG A 282 -3.25 4.54 13.26
CA ARG A 282 -1.82 4.37 13.51
C ARG A 282 -1.02 4.33 12.20
N GLN A 283 -1.45 3.51 11.24
CA GLN A 283 -0.73 3.32 9.98
C GLN A 283 -0.66 4.62 9.16
N SER A 284 -1.76 5.38 9.10
CA SER A 284 -1.79 6.68 8.44
C SER A 284 -0.86 7.69 9.10
N CYS A 285 -0.86 7.78 10.44
CA CYS A 285 0.08 8.65 11.16
C CYS A 285 1.55 8.32 10.84
N GLU A 286 1.91 7.04 10.80
CA GLU A 286 3.27 6.59 10.47
C GLU A 286 3.71 7.01 9.06
N LEU A 287 2.82 6.87 8.08
CA LEU A 287 3.09 7.26 6.70
C LEU A 287 3.21 8.78 6.55
N ILE A 288 2.30 9.55 7.15
CA ILE A 288 2.32 11.01 7.12
C ILE A 288 3.60 11.56 7.74
N LEU A 289 3.99 11.05 8.92
CA LEU A 289 5.24 11.44 9.57
C LEU A 289 6.47 11.03 8.75
N ASN A 290 6.39 9.95 7.96
CA ASN A 290 7.49 9.55 7.08
C ASN A 290 7.65 10.51 5.90
N ALA A 291 6.53 10.92 5.30
CA ALA A 291 6.54 11.93 4.24
C ALA A 291 7.06 13.28 4.76
N LEU A 292 6.57 13.75 5.92
CA LEU A 292 7.05 14.99 6.55
C LEU A 292 8.54 14.93 6.90
N ASP A 293 9.05 13.80 7.40
CA ASP A 293 10.48 13.60 7.66
C ASP A 293 11.33 13.77 6.38
N HIS A 294 10.86 13.27 5.23
CA HIS A 294 11.54 13.51 3.97
C HIS A 294 11.48 14.98 3.56
N LEU A 295 10.32 15.64 3.63
CA LEU A 295 10.17 17.04 3.22
C LEU A 295 10.99 17.99 4.10
N CYS A 296 11.10 17.73 5.40
CA CYS A 296 11.89 18.55 6.33
C CYS A 296 13.41 18.41 6.16
N ARG A 297 13.89 17.60 5.20
CA ARG A 297 15.31 17.53 4.83
C ARG A 297 15.75 18.65 3.87
N CYS A 298 14.82 19.47 3.35
CA CYS A 298 15.15 20.70 2.61
C CYS A 298 14.68 21.95 3.38
N ALA A 299 15.19 23.13 3.01
CA ALA A 299 14.90 24.38 3.72
C ALA A 299 13.44 24.82 3.54
N GLU A 300 12.92 24.65 2.33
CA GLU A 300 11.55 24.99 1.94
C GLU A 300 10.54 24.16 2.75
N GLY A 301 10.79 22.86 2.91
CA GLY A 301 9.89 21.99 3.69
C GLY A 301 9.86 22.36 5.18
N ARG A 302 10.99 22.81 5.74
CA ARG A 302 11.03 23.33 7.12
C ARG A 302 10.32 24.67 7.23
N ALA A 303 10.49 25.55 6.25
CA ALA A 303 9.83 26.86 6.22
C ALA A 303 8.30 26.69 6.17
N GLU A 304 7.79 25.82 5.31
CA GLU A 304 6.34 25.53 5.24
C GLU A 304 5.80 24.88 6.52
N LEU A 305 6.58 24.00 7.18
CA LEU A 305 6.16 23.41 8.45
C LEU A 305 6.01 24.48 9.55
N LEU A 306 6.92 25.45 9.58
CA LEU A 306 6.91 26.57 10.53
C LEU A 306 5.86 27.63 10.18
N LEU A 307 5.51 27.76 8.90
CA LEU A 307 4.44 28.65 8.46
C LEU A 307 3.07 28.16 8.91
N HIS A 308 2.87 26.84 8.97
CA HIS A 308 1.64 26.24 9.42
C HIS A 308 1.51 26.29 10.96
N GLY A 309 0.54 27.03 11.50
CA GLY A 309 0.40 27.25 12.96
C GLY A 309 0.23 25.99 13.83
N GLY A 310 -0.18 24.85 13.24
CA GLY A 310 -0.23 23.55 13.90
C GLY A 310 1.00 22.64 13.73
N GLY A 311 2.00 23.03 12.94
CA GLY A 311 3.06 22.15 12.44
C GLY A 311 3.92 21.52 13.54
N LEU A 312 4.58 22.35 14.37
CA LEU A 312 5.41 21.87 15.47
C LEU A 312 4.57 21.15 16.55
N ALA A 313 3.40 21.70 16.86
CA ALA A 313 2.49 21.15 17.86
C ALA A 313 2.04 19.73 17.51
N ILE A 314 1.60 19.47 16.28
CA ILE A 314 1.11 18.14 15.90
C ILE A 314 2.23 17.11 15.84
N VAL A 315 3.41 17.49 15.33
CA VAL A 315 4.57 16.59 15.28
C VAL A 315 4.99 16.20 16.71
N SER A 316 5.09 17.18 17.62
CA SER A 316 5.37 16.95 19.04
C SER A 316 4.30 16.05 19.68
N LYS A 317 3.02 16.32 19.43
CA LYS A 317 1.90 15.56 19.98
C LYS A 317 1.94 14.09 19.61
N LYS A 318 2.34 13.74 18.38
CA LYS A 318 2.35 12.35 17.88
C LYS A 318 3.53 11.52 18.42
N ILE A 319 4.61 12.16 18.89
CA ILE A 319 5.73 11.47 19.54
C ILE A 319 5.24 10.77 20.82
N LEU A 320 5.60 9.49 20.97
CA LEU A 320 5.17 8.53 22.00
C LEU A 320 3.68 8.13 21.94
N ARG A 321 2.90 8.57 20.93
CA ARG A 321 1.45 8.29 20.84
C ARG A 321 1.04 7.39 19.68
N VAL A 322 1.96 7.09 18.75
CA VAL A 322 1.67 6.32 17.54
C VAL A 322 2.46 5.01 17.53
N SER A 323 3.79 5.11 17.45
CA SER A 323 4.72 3.98 17.47
C SER A 323 6.16 4.45 17.67
N ASN A 324 7.08 3.52 17.94
CA ASN A 324 8.51 3.84 18.04
C ASN A 324 9.06 4.44 16.73
N ALA A 325 8.64 3.92 15.58
CA ALA A 325 9.04 4.46 14.28
C ALA A 325 8.47 5.85 14.00
N ALA A 326 7.24 6.13 14.44
CA ALA A 326 6.65 7.46 14.37
C ALA A 326 7.34 8.45 15.32
N SER A 327 7.66 8.03 16.55
CA SER A 327 8.41 8.83 17.52
C SER A 327 9.79 9.22 16.97
N ASP A 328 10.52 8.26 16.41
CA ASP A 328 11.82 8.50 15.79
C ASP A 328 11.74 9.51 14.63
N ARG A 329 10.73 9.40 13.76
CA ARG A 329 10.45 10.38 12.69
C ARG A 329 10.10 11.76 13.25
N GLY A 330 9.23 11.83 14.26
CA GLY A 330 8.87 13.09 14.90
C GLY A 330 10.08 13.81 15.50
N VAL A 331 10.95 13.08 16.20
CA VAL A 331 12.20 13.62 16.75
C VAL A 331 13.16 14.05 15.63
N ARG A 332 13.22 13.34 14.49
CA ARG A 332 14.00 13.79 13.32
C ARG A 332 13.48 15.08 12.71
N ILE A 333 12.18 15.22 12.54
CA ILE A 333 11.55 16.44 12.01
C ILE A 333 11.91 17.62 12.92
N LEU A 334 11.66 17.50 14.23
CA LEU A 334 11.96 18.54 15.20
C LEU A 334 13.47 18.84 15.28
N GLY A 335 14.32 17.82 15.17
CA GLY A 335 15.77 17.99 15.13
C GLY A 335 16.25 18.71 13.86
N SER A 336 15.63 18.46 12.71
CA SER A 336 15.94 19.18 11.47
C SER A 336 15.60 20.66 11.61
N VAL A 337 14.43 20.99 12.17
CA VAL A 337 14.05 22.38 12.48
C VAL A 337 15.01 23.01 13.48
N ALA A 338 15.26 22.35 14.60
CA ALA A 338 16.15 22.86 15.64
C ALA A 338 17.58 23.09 15.14
N LYS A 339 18.08 22.26 14.21
CA LYS A 339 19.44 22.38 13.70
C LYS A 339 19.59 23.44 12.62
N TYR A 340 18.60 23.60 11.74
CA TYR A 340 18.77 24.36 10.50
C TYR A 340 17.79 25.54 10.33
N SER A 341 16.85 25.71 11.25
CA SER A 341 15.82 26.78 11.20
C SER A 341 15.59 27.44 12.55
N ALA A 342 16.44 27.19 13.54
CA ALA A 342 16.31 27.76 14.87
C ALA A 342 16.61 29.27 14.87
N ASN A 343 15.69 30.02 15.47
CA ASN A 343 15.84 31.41 15.88
C ASN A 343 15.03 31.62 17.17
N SER A 344 15.10 32.80 17.80
CA SER A 344 14.42 33.06 19.07
C SER A 344 12.92 32.80 19.02
N ARG A 345 12.25 33.14 17.90
CA ARG A 345 10.82 32.90 17.71
C ARG A 345 10.51 31.41 17.64
N VAL A 346 11.22 30.66 16.79
CA VAL A 346 11.01 29.21 16.61
C VAL A 346 11.29 28.46 17.91
N LEU A 347 12.37 28.81 18.64
CA LEU A 347 12.69 28.17 19.91
C LEU A 347 11.68 28.48 21.01
N GLY A 348 11.10 29.68 21.00
CA GLY A 348 9.98 30.07 21.86
C GLY A 348 8.74 29.25 21.56
N GLU A 349 8.33 29.17 20.30
CA GLU A 349 7.18 28.36 19.87
C GLU A 349 7.36 26.88 20.22
N MET A 350 8.55 26.31 19.98
CA MET A 350 8.87 24.94 20.40
C MET A 350 8.67 24.73 21.90
N MET A 351 9.00 25.72 22.73
CA MET A 351 8.74 25.64 24.17
C MET A 351 7.24 25.70 24.47
N GLU A 352 6.51 26.66 23.89
CA GLU A 352 5.08 26.88 24.11
C GLU A 352 4.23 25.67 23.71
N VAL A 353 4.53 25.04 22.57
CA VAL A 353 3.79 23.86 22.08
C VAL A 353 4.25 22.54 22.70
N GLY A 354 5.13 22.61 23.71
CA GLY A 354 5.55 21.46 24.51
C GLY A 354 6.55 20.51 23.83
N VAL A 355 7.33 20.98 22.83
CA VAL A 355 8.40 20.18 22.22
C VAL A 355 9.45 19.80 23.27
N VAL A 356 9.87 20.76 24.10
CA VAL A 356 10.90 20.52 25.13
C VAL A 356 10.46 19.43 26.10
N THR A 357 9.22 19.52 26.61
CA THR A 357 8.60 18.50 27.47
C THR A 357 8.62 17.13 26.79
N LYS A 358 8.25 17.08 25.51
CA LYS A 358 8.20 15.83 24.76
C LYS A 358 9.58 15.19 24.59
N LEU A 359 10.61 15.99 24.29
CA LEU A 359 12.00 15.51 24.17
C LEU A 359 12.53 14.98 25.50
N CYS A 360 12.23 15.63 26.62
CA CYS A 360 12.56 15.12 27.96
C CYS A 360 11.87 13.78 28.25
N LEU A 361 10.58 13.64 27.91
CA LEU A 361 9.86 12.38 28.07
C LEU A 361 10.48 11.24 27.24
N VAL A 362 10.93 11.51 26.01
CA VAL A 362 11.61 10.51 25.16
C VAL A 362 12.85 9.92 25.84
N LEU A 363 13.58 10.70 26.64
CA LEU A 363 14.74 10.20 27.39
C LEU A 363 14.33 9.23 28.51
N GLN A 364 13.18 9.46 29.12
CA GLN A 364 12.70 8.76 30.31
C GLN A 364 11.96 7.45 29.98
N VAL A 365 11.24 7.39 28.87
CA VAL A 365 10.47 6.21 28.48
C VAL A 365 11.28 5.22 27.65
N ASP A 366 10.77 4.00 27.48
CA ASP A 366 11.39 3.04 26.56
C ASP A 366 11.26 3.53 25.10
N CYS A 367 12.40 3.69 24.45
CA CYS A 367 12.56 4.24 23.12
C CYS A 367 13.88 3.76 22.54
N SER A 368 14.01 3.74 21.22
CA SER A 368 15.26 3.34 20.59
C SER A 368 16.42 4.24 21.03
N LEU A 369 17.61 3.66 21.25
CA LEU A 369 18.80 4.40 21.66
C LEU A 369 19.10 5.56 20.71
N LYS A 370 18.96 5.34 19.39
CA LYS A 370 19.15 6.37 18.36
C LYS A 370 18.20 7.55 18.53
N THR A 371 16.95 7.30 18.91
CA THR A 371 15.95 8.35 19.15
C THR A 371 16.28 9.13 20.43
N LYS A 372 16.72 8.45 21.49
CA LYS A 372 17.14 9.08 22.75
C LYS A 372 18.36 9.98 22.55
N GLU A 373 19.39 9.50 21.87
CA GLU A 373 20.59 10.30 21.59
C GLU A 373 20.25 11.55 20.76
N ARG A 374 19.39 11.43 19.74
CA ARG A 374 18.95 12.60 18.97
C ARG A 374 18.15 13.59 19.82
N ALA A 375 17.25 13.12 20.67
CA ALA A 375 16.52 13.99 21.59
C ALA A 375 17.47 14.72 22.55
N LYS A 376 18.49 14.01 23.06
CA LYS A 376 19.54 14.57 23.89
C LYS A 376 20.31 15.66 23.15
N GLU A 377 20.77 15.40 21.92
CA GLU A 377 21.47 16.36 21.06
C GLU A 377 20.67 17.65 20.84
N ILE A 378 19.37 17.55 20.55
CA ILE A 378 18.49 18.71 20.36
C ILE A 378 18.43 19.56 21.64
N LEU A 379 18.25 18.90 22.80
CA LEU A 379 18.24 19.58 24.10
C LEU A 379 19.59 20.23 24.42
N ARG A 380 20.71 19.57 24.07
CA ARG A 380 22.06 20.15 24.23
C ARG A 380 22.21 21.42 23.39
N LEU A 381 21.79 21.36 22.13
CA LEU A 381 22.00 22.42 21.14
C LEU A 381 21.37 23.75 21.56
N HIS A 382 20.24 23.71 22.27
CA HIS A 382 19.46 24.90 22.65
C HIS A 382 19.29 25.05 24.16
N SER A 383 20.19 24.47 24.96
CA SER A 383 20.14 24.49 26.43
C SER A 383 19.98 25.90 27.00
N ARG A 384 20.68 26.89 26.43
CA ARG A 384 20.61 28.30 26.86
C ARG A 384 19.25 28.94 26.61
N ALA A 385 18.58 28.60 25.51
CA ALA A 385 17.25 29.09 25.17
C ALA A 385 16.17 28.42 26.02
N TRP A 386 16.39 27.18 26.44
CA TRP A 386 15.40 26.38 27.17
C TRP A 386 15.66 26.22 28.66
N LYS A 387 16.73 26.82 29.21
CA LYS A 387 17.14 26.72 30.62
C LYS A 387 16.05 27.04 31.65
N ASN A 388 15.11 27.92 31.29
CA ASN A 388 14.01 28.33 32.16
C ASN A 388 12.74 27.48 31.97
N SER A 389 12.81 26.44 31.12
CA SER A 389 11.69 25.53 30.92
C SER A 389 11.46 24.73 32.20
N PRO A 390 10.24 24.74 32.77
CA PRO A 390 9.93 23.95 33.97
C PRO A 390 10.01 22.44 33.72
N CYS A 391 10.13 22.01 32.45
CA CYS A 391 10.14 20.62 32.06
C CYS A 391 11.54 20.01 31.95
N ILE A 392 12.62 20.78 32.08
CA ILE A 392 14.00 20.24 32.03
C ILE A 392 14.41 19.78 33.44
N PRO A 393 14.67 18.48 33.66
CA PRO A 393 15.20 17.98 34.92
C PRO A 393 16.50 18.68 35.33
N ALA A 394 16.65 18.99 36.63
CA ALA A 394 17.83 19.68 37.16
C ALA A 394 19.15 18.98 36.80
N HIS A 395 19.20 17.64 36.80
CA HIS A 395 20.39 16.87 36.43
C HIS A 395 20.83 17.09 34.97
N LEU A 396 19.90 17.40 34.07
CA LEU A 396 20.22 17.78 32.69
C LEU A 396 20.77 19.21 32.63
N LEU A 397 20.26 20.15 33.44
CA LEU A 397 20.79 21.53 33.49
C LEU A 397 22.27 21.58 33.90
N TYR A 398 22.70 20.76 34.86
CA TYR A 398 24.11 20.65 35.26
C TYR A 398 25.00 20.02 34.17
N SER A 399 24.43 19.20 33.29
CA SER A 399 25.17 18.53 32.21
C SER A 399 25.52 19.46 31.03
N TYR A 400 25.00 20.69 31.02
CA TYR A 400 25.02 21.62 29.88
C TYR A 400 25.66 22.97 30.18
N GLN A 401 26.41 23.11 31.28
CA GLN A 401 27.24 24.28 31.53
C GLN A 401 28.54 24.21 30.74
N SER A 402 28.55 24.78 29.53
CA SER A 402 29.73 25.31 28.80
C SER A 402 29.23 26.24 27.68
#